data_AF-A0A3S0EM36-F1
#
_entry.id   AF-A0A3S0EM36-F1
#
_cell.length_a   1.000
_cell.length_b   1.000
_cell.length_c   1.000
_cell.angle_alpha   90.00
_cell.angle_beta   90.00
_cell.angle_gamma   90.00
#
_symmetry.space_group_name_H-M   'P 1'
#
loop_
_entity.id
_entity.type
_entity.pdbx_description
1 polymer ?
#
loop_
_entity_poly.entity_id
_entity_poly.type
_entity_poly.pdbx_seq_one_letter_code
_entity_poly.pdbx_strand_id
1 'polypeptide(L)' 'GHPREKYGSHPFTFWQYTGTGIVPGMTGKSDINVFNGSEAAWKKWLRQNTR' A
#
# COMPACT_ATOMS: atom_id res chain seq x y z
N GLY A 1 -7.11 -9.60 -6.50
CA GLY A 1 -7.46 -10.29 -5.25
C GLY A 1 -6.85 -9.56 -4.08
N HIS A 2 -7.55 -9.52 -2.96
CA HIS A 2 -7.04 -8.98 -1.70
C HIS A 2 -5.99 -9.94 -1.10
N PRO A 3 -4.91 -9.49 -0.44
CA PRO A 3 -3.84 -10.35 0.07
C PRO A 3 -4.31 -11.50 0.98
N ARG A 4 -5.42 -11.28 1.71
CA ARG A 4 -6.08 -12.31 2.53
C ARG A 4 -6.47 -13.57 1.75
N GLU A 5 -6.78 -13.46 0.47
CA GLU A 5 -7.10 -14.61 -0.38
C GLU A 5 -5.89 -15.55 -0.56
N LYS A 6 -4.67 -15.00 -0.58
CA LYS A 6 -3.43 -15.76 -0.81
C LYS A 6 -2.67 -16.09 0.48
N TYR A 7 -2.73 -15.19 1.47
CA TYR A 7 -1.90 -15.25 2.68
C TYR A 7 -2.70 -15.42 3.98
N GLY A 8 -4.01 -15.62 3.89
CA GLY A 8 -4.88 -15.82 5.06
C GLY A 8 -4.84 -14.63 6.02
N SER A 9 -4.69 -14.90 7.33
CA SER A 9 -4.65 -13.89 8.38
C SER A 9 -3.31 -13.16 8.50
N HIS A 10 -2.30 -13.53 7.69
CA HIS A 10 -1.00 -12.86 7.75
C HIS A 10 -1.15 -11.38 7.33
N PRO A 11 -0.76 -10.42 8.19
CA PRO A 11 -0.93 -9.01 7.88
C PRO A 11 0.05 -8.59 6.78
N PHE A 12 -0.43 -7.84 5.78
CA PHE A 12 0.43 -7.11 4.87
C PHE A 12 0.76 -5.73 5.47
N THR A 13 1.93 -5.16 5.16
CA THR A 13 2.23 -3.76 5.50
C THR A 13 1.77 -2.83 4.38
N PHE A 14 2.07 -3.18 3.14
CA PHE A 14 1.58 -2.52 1.94
C PHE A 14 0.93 -3.53 1.00
N TRP A 15 -0.04 -3.07 0.23
CA TRP A 15 -0.65 -3.83 -0.86
C TRP A 15 -0.74 -2.98 -2.10
N GLN A 16 -0.07 -3.41 -3.17
CA GLN A 16 -0.33 -2.92 -4.52
C GLN A 16 -1.63 -3.54 -5.04
N TYR A 17 -2.71 -2.76 -5.08
CA TYR A 17 -4.01 -3.29 -5.49
C TYR A 17 -4.28 -3.13 -6.98
N THR A 18 -3.50 -2.30 -7.68
CA THR A 18 -3.50 -2.21 -9.15
C THR A 18 -2.15 -1.75 -9.68
N GLY A 19 -1.76 -2.29 -10.83
CA GLY A 19 -0.62 -1.83 -11.63
C GLY A 19 -1.03 -1.03 -12.88
N THR A 20 -2.32 -0.67 -12.98
CA THR A 20 -2.87 0.01 -14.15
C THR A 20 -3.68 1.24 -13.78
N GLY A 21 -3.41 1.83 -12.62
CA GLY A 21 -4.05 3.05 -12.17
C GLY A 21 -3.70 4.24 -13.06
N ILE A 22 -4.62 5.19 -13.20
CA ILE A 22 -4.38 6.48 -13.84
C ILE A 22 -4.45 7.53 -12.74
N VAL A 23 -3.33 8.23 -12.52
CA VAL A 23 -3.22 9.27 -11.49
C VAL A 23 -3.05 10.62 -12.20
N PRO A 24 -3.92 11.62 -11.95
CA PRO A 24 -3.76 12.95 -12.53
C PRO A 24 -2.35 13.51 -12.27
N GLY A 25 -1.67 13.94 -13.33
CA GLY A 25 -0.29 14.44 -13.26
C GLY A 25 0.81 13.38 -13.41
N MET A 26 0.47 12.09 -13.46
CA MET A 26 1.40 11.01 -13.86
C MET A 26 1.11 10.55 -15.29
N THR A 27 2.16 10.38 -16.08
CA THR A 27 2.03 9.85 -17.45
C THR A 27 2.04 8.32 -17.43
N GLY A 28 1.04 7.71 -18.06
CA GLY A 28 0.96 6.25 -18.21
C GLY A 28 0.32 5.53 -17.02
N LYS A 29 0.43 4.20 -17.03
CA LYS A 29 -0.11 3.33 -15.97
C LYS A 29 0.75 3.43 -14.72
N SER A 30 0.10 3.50 -13.58
CA SER A 30 0.72 3.64 -12.27
C SER A 30 0.32 2.49 -11.34
N ASP A 31 1.29 2.08 -10.52
CA ASP A 31 1.05 1.21 -9.39
C ASP A 31 0.39 2.01 -8.26
N ILE A 32 -0.79 1.58 -7.82
CA ILE A 32 -1.46 2.17 -6.67
C ILE A 32 -1.39 1.20 -5.48
N ASN A 33 -0.88 1.72 -4.37
CA ASN A 33 -0.61 0.98 -3.15
C ASN A 33 -1.44 1.54 -1.99
N VAL A 34 -1.81 0.67 -1.05
CA VAL A 34 -2.40 1.06 0.24
C VAL A 34 -1.53 0.57 1.39
N PHE A 35 -1.48 1.36 2.47
CA PHE A 35 -0.88 0.97 3.74
C PHE A 35 -1.93 0.32 4.64
N ASN A 36 -1.58 -0.78 5.31
CA ASN A 36 -2.48 -1.48 6.23
C ASN A 36 -2.49 -0.83 7.61
N GLY A 37 -3.18 0.30 7.74
CA GLY A 37 -3.33 0.96 9.04
C GLY A 37 -3.90 2.35 8.95
N SER A 38 -4.05 2.99 10.11
CA SER A 38 -4.45 4.39 10.24
C SER A 38 -3.30 5.35 9.91
N GLU A 39 -3.61 6.64 9.73
CA GLU A 39 -2.61 7.69 9.56
C GLU A 39 -1.63 7.78 10.75
N ALA A 40 -2.12 7.54 11.98
CA ALA A 40 -1.26 7.50 13.17
C ALA A 40 -0.26 6.33 13.12
N ALA A 41 -0.71 5.15 12.66
CA ALA A 41 0.16 4.00 12.43
C ALA A 41 1.18 4.27 11.31
N TRP A 42 0.75 4.95 10.23
CA TRP A 42 1.64 5.40 9.16
C TRP A 42 2.76 6.31 9.68
N LYS A 43 2.41 7.36 10.43
CA LYS A 43 3.40 8.27 11.04
C LYS A 43 4.37 7.53 11.95
N LYS A 44 3.88 6.54 12.71
CA LYS A 44 4.75 5.69 13.55
C LYS A 44 5.69 4.84 12.71
N TRP A 45 5.18 4.21 11.65
CA TRP A 45 5.98 3.39 10.75
C TRP A 45 7.08 4.21 10.08
N LEU A 46 6.80 5.42 9.59
CA LEU A 46 7.80 6.32 9.02
C LEU A 46 8.93 6.64 10.00
N ARG A 47 8.62 7.00 11.25
CA ARG A 47 9.65 7.26 12.27
C ARG A 47 10.57 6.07 12.56
N GLN A 48 10.09 4.85 12.33
CA GLN A 48 10.84 3.61 12.58
C GLN A 48 11.63 3.13 11.36
N ASN A 49 11.19 3.51 10.15
CA ASN A 49 11.69 2.91 8.89
C ASN A 49 12.28 3.93 7.92
N THR A 50 12.27 5.22 8.26
CA THR A 50 12.88 6.30 7.48
C THR A 50 14.05 6.88 8.27
N ARG A 51 15.19 7.07 7.60
CA ARG A 51 16.39 7.69 8.17
C ARG A 51 16.32 9.21 8.07
#